data_AF-A0A542K916-F1
#
_entry.id   AF-A0A542K916-F1
#
_cell.length_a   1.000
_cell.length_b   1.000
_cell.length_c   1.000
_cell.angle_alpha   90.00
_cell.angle_beta   90.00
_cell.angle_gamma   90.00
#
_symmetry.space_group_name_H-M   'P 1'
#
loop_
_entity.id
_entity.type
_entity.pdbx_description
1 polymer ?
#
loop_
_entity_poly.entity_id
_entity_poly.type
_entity_poly.pdbx_seq_one_letter_code
_entity_poly.pdbx_strand_id
1 'polypeptide(L)'
;MAVRPSEHWRRAIADEARAVAAGAMTPESASFLGVYSESFLADTDAALKTFEADVRGLTKPSDEQVFAMIERVVLALNTVNEQSETDTFDTDEREQLCLFIDAVLTEQGIDVEELAVRRGLSRYAITDRWRRW
;
A
#
# COMPACT_ATOMS: atom_id res chain seq x y z
N MET A 1 -6.53 11.91 5.30
CA MET A 1 -6.36 10.97 4.19
C MET A 1 -4.95 10.46 4.28
N ALA A 2 -4.83 9.15 4.49
CA ALA A 2 -3.56 8.46 4.40
C ALA A 2 -2.89 8.78 3.06
N VAL A 3 -1.59 9.06 3.06
CA VAL A 3 -0.83 9.26 1.82
C VAL A 3 -0.64 7.88 1.19
N ARG A 4 -0.98 7.74 -0.09
CA ARG A 4 -0.79 6.46 -0.79
C ARG A 4 0.70 6.15 -0.89
N PRO A 5 1.15 4.93 -0.56
CA PRO A 5 2.55 4.53 -0.73
C PRO A 5 3.11 4.83 -2.13
N SER A 6 2.34 4.59 -3.19
CA SER A 6 2.68 4.95 -4.58
C SER A 6 2.96 6.44 -4.79
N GLU A 7 2.29 7.34 -4.07
CA GLU A 7 2.55 8.79 -4.11
C GLU A 7 3.80 9.15 -3.31
N HIS A 8 3.98 8.51 -2.14
CA HIS A 8 5.16 8.67 -1.31
C HIS A 8 6.43 8.27 -2.08
N TRP A 9 6.43 7.11 -2.73
CA TRP A 9 7.57 6.61 -3.51
C TRP A 9 7.87 7.52 -4.70
N ARG A 10 6.86 7.95 -5.46
CA ARG A 10 7.06 8.93 -6.55
C ARG A 10 7.70 10.23 -6.06
N ARG A 11 7.27 10.72 -4.90
CA ARG A 11 7.88 11.91 -4.29
C ARG A 11 9.33 11.66 -3.89
N ALA A 12 9.63 10.51 -3.27
CA ALA A 12 10.99 10.13 -2.92
C ALA A 12 11.90 10.06 -4.16
N ILE A 13 11.44 9.42 -5.24
CA ILE A 13 12.14 9.39 -6.54
C ILE A 13 12.42 10.81 -7.05
N ALA A 14 11.42 11.69 -7.03
CA ALA A 14 11.57 13.07 -7.49
C ALA A 14 12.51 13.90 -6.61
N ASP A 15 12.53 13.66 -5.30
CA ASP A 15 13.42 14.33 -4.35
C ASP A 15 14.88 13.89 -4.58
N GLU A 16 15.11 12.58 -4.75
CA GLU A 16 16.44 12.02 -5.05
C GLU A 16 16.95 12.44 -6.43
N ALA A 17 16.10 12.42 -7.45
CA ALA A 17 16.46 12.90 -8.79
C ALA A 17 16.95 14.36 -8.77
N ARG A 18 16.32 15.22 -7.97
CA ARG A 18 16.73 16.62 -7.78
C ARG A 18 18.05 16.72 -7.03
N ALA A 19 18.25 15.91 -5.98
CA ALA A 19 19.50 15.88 -5.22
C ALA A 19 20.68 15.42 -6.10
N VAL A 20 20.47 14.40 -6.94
CA VAL A 20 21.46 13.90 -7.90
C VAL A 20 21.78 14.96 -8.95
N ALA A 21 20.77 15.59 -9.55
CA ALA A 21 20.97 16.67 -10.53
C ALA A 21 21.72 17.88 -9.93
N ALA A 22 21.52 18.15 -8.64
CA ALA A 22 22.22 19.21 -7.91
C ALA A 22 23.63 18.81 -7.43
N GLY A 23 24.06 17.56 -7.64
CA GLY A 23 25.34 17.04 -7.13
C GLY A 23 25.40 16.86 -5.62
N ALA A 24 24.27 16.94 -4.91
CA ALA A 24 24.16 16.73 -3.47
C ALA A 24 24.11 15.24 -3.09
N MET A 25 23.85 14.37 -4.06
CA MET A 25 23.75 12.93 -3.92
C MET A 25 24.34 12.24 -5.16
N THR A 26 24.97 11.07 -4.99
CA THR A 26 25.36 10.25 -6.14
C THR A 26 24.23 9.28 -6.51
N PRO A 27 24.08 8.89 -7.79
CA PRO A 27 23.06 7.93 -8.18
C PRO A 27 23.11 6.61 -7.40
N GLU A 28 24.31 6.14 -7.00
CA GLU A 28 24.45 4.88 -6.25
C GLU A 28 24.00 4.99 -4.78
N SER A 29 23.86 6.22 -4.26
CA SER A 29 23.38 6.49 -2.91
C SER A 29 21.87 6.69 -2.83
N ALA A 30 21.19 6.77 -3.98
CA ALA A 30 19.75 6.95 -4.06
C ALA A 30 19.03 5.62 -3.77
N SER A 31 18.03 5.66 -2.90
CA SER A 31 17.31 4.47 -2.41
C SER A 31 16.04 4.17 -3.20
N PHE A 32 15.48 5.15 -3.91
CA PHE A 32 14.26 5.02 -4.71
C PHE A 32 14.49 5.28 -6.19
N LEU A 33 15.47 6.11 -6.53
CA LEU A 33 15.73 6.52 -7.91
C LEU A 33 16.08 5.32 -8.79
N GLY A 34 15.22 5.04 -9.77
CA GLY A 34 15.38 3.92 -10.70
C GLY A 34 15.00 2.56 -10.13
N VAL A 35 14.44 2.51 -8.92
CA VAL A 35 13.98 1.27 -8.29
C VAL A 35 12.65 0.81 -8.86
N TYR A 36 11.72 1.75 -9.10
CA TYR A 36 10.39 1.42 -9.61
C TYR A 36 10.16 1.94 -11.02
N SER A 37 9.61 1.08 -11.87
CA SER A 37 8.99 1.49 -13.13
C SER A 37 7.72 2.32 -12.88
N GLU A 38 7.42 3.27 -13.79
CA GLU A 38 6.18 4.05 -13.67
C GLU A 38 4.93 3.17 -13.82
N SER A 39 4.99 2.09 -14.61
CA SER A 39 3.91 1.11 -14.71
C SER A 39 3.60 0.46 -13.36
N PHE A 40 4.63 0.00 -12.64
CA PHE A 40 4.46 -0.60 -11.32
C PHE A 40 3.85 0.38 -10.31
N LEU A 41 4.33 1.63 -10.31
CA LEU A 41 3.77 2.69 -9.47
C LEU A 41 2.33 3.05 -9.84
N ALA A 42 1.97 2.98 -11.13
CA ALA A 42 0.63 3.28 -11.62
C ALA A 42 -0.36 2.17 -11.25
N ASP A 43 0.04 0.91 -11.43
CA ASP A 43 -0.81 -0.24 -11.11
C ASP A 43 -1.01 -0.37 -9.59
N THR A 44 0.04 -0.12 -8.80
CA THR A 44 -0.06 -0.01 -7.34
C THR A 44 -1.04 1.11 -6.95
N ASP A 45 -0.89 2.30 -7.54
CA ASP A 45 -1.77 3.44 -7.27
C ASP A 45 -3.24 3.13 -7.58
N ALA A 46 -3.49 2.44 -8.70
CA ALA A 46 -4.83 2.05 -9.13
C ALA A 46 -5.48 1.05 -8.15
N ALA A 47 -4.72 0.06 -7.67
CA ALA A 47 -5.19 -0.88 -6.66
C ALA A 47 -5.58 -0.17 -5.36
N LEU A 48 -4.72 0.73 -4.86
CA LEU A 48 -4.96 1.50 -3.64
C LEU A 48 -6.13 2.47 -3.78
N LYS A 49 -6.25 3.15 -4.93
CA LYS A 49 -7.35 4.08 -5.22
C LYS A 49 -8.70 3.37 -5.28
N THR A 50 -8.72 2.18 -5.86
CA THR A 50 -9.93 1.34 -5.92
C THR A 50 -10.36 0.96 -4.51
N PHE A 51 -9.42 0.54 -3.67
CA PHE A 51 -9.68 0.24 -2.27
C PHE A 51 -10.24 1.46 -1.50
N GLU A 52 -9.62 2.63 -1.62
CA GLU A 52 -10.14 3.85 -0.97
C GLU A 52 -11.58 4.18 -1.39
N ALA A 53 -11.88 4.04 -2.70
CA ALA A 53 -13.21 4.29 -3.22
C ALA A 53 -14.23 3.28 -2.70
N ASP A 54 -13.85 2.00 -2.65
CA ASP A 54 -14.67 0.91 -2.12
C ASP A 54 -15.00 1.13 -0.63
N VAL A 55 -14.00 1.45 0.20
CA VAL A 55 -14.21 1.67 1.64
C VAL A 55 -15.05 2.94 1.88
N ARG A 56 -14.84 4.02 1.12
CA ARG A 56 -15.65 5.24 1.22
C ARG A 56 -17.13 5.00 0.87
N GLY A 57 -17.43 4.00 0.06
CA GLY A 57 -18.79 3.59 -0.27
C GLY A 57 -19.51 2.82 0.83
N LEU A 58 -18.81 2.38 1.88
CA LEU A 58 -19.39 1.57 2.95
C LEU A 58 -20.24 2.42 3.90
N THR A 59 -21.43 1.93 4.23
CA THR A 59 -22.28 2.50 5.29
C THR A 59 -22.65 1.39 6.26
N LYS A 60 -22.09 1.43 7.48
CA LYS A 60 -22.26 0.38 8.50
C LYS A 60 -21.92 -1.03 7.97
N PRO A 61 -20.69 -1.25 7.46
CA PRO A 61 -20.30 -2.55 6.91
C PRO A 61 -20.28 -3.63 7.98
N SER A 62 -20.60 -4.87 7.59
CA SER A 62 -20.28 -6.04 8.40
C SER A 62 -18.79 -6.34 8.37
N ASP A 63 -18.29 -7.07 9.36
CA ASP A 63 -16.89 -7.51 9.39
C ASP A 63 -16.49 -8.26 8.12
N GLU A 64 -17.39 -9.09 7.60
CA GLU A 64 -17.19 -9.85 6.36
C GLU A 64 -17.02 -8.93 5.15
N GLN A 65 -17.80 -7.84 5.07
CA GLN A 65 -17.65 -6.85 4.02
C GLN A 65 -16.29 -6.14 4.11
N VAL A 66 -15.85 -5.80 5.32
CA VAL A 66 -14.53 -5.17 5.52
C VAL A 66 -13.40 -6.12 5.12
N PHE A 67 -13.43 -7.38 5.59
CA PHE A 67 -12.43 -8.37 5.23
C PHE A 67 -12.43 -8.71 3.74
N ALA A 68 -13.58 -8.71 3.06
CA ALA A 68 -13.63 -8.88 1.61
C ALA A 68 -12.94 -7.73 0.84
N MET A 69 -12.99 -6.50 1.36
CA MET A 69 -12.27 -5.36 0.79
C MET A 69 -10.76 -5.48 1.02
N ILE A 70 -10.35 -5.88 2.22
CA ILE A 70 -8.94 -6.14 2.56
C ILE A 70 -8.40 -7.25 1.65
N GLU A 71 -9.12 -8.36 1.52
CA GLU A 71 -8.76 -9.46 0.62
C GLU A 71 -8.56 -8.97 -0.81
N ARG A 72 -9.53 -8.21 -1.35
CA ARG A 72 -9.47 -7.71 -2.73
C ARG A 72 -8.25 -6.84 -2.98
N VAL A 73 -7.95 -5.89 -2.09
CA VAL A 73 -6.78 -5.01 -2.27
C VAL A 73 -5.47 -5.79 -2.13
N VAL A 74 -5.36 -6.72 -1.19
CA VAL A 74 -4.14 -7.53 -1.02
C VAL A 74 -3.91 -8.44 -2.24
N LEU A 75 -4.97 -9.05 -2.78
CA LEU A 75 -4.86 -9.87 -4.00
C LEU A 75 -4.50 -9.04 -5.23
N ALA A 76 -5.02 -7.81 -5.35
CA ALA A 76 -4.64 -6.88 -6.41
C ALA A 76 -3.16 -6.50 -6.28
N LEU A 77 -2.67 -6.19 -5.07
CA LEU A 77 -1.26 -5.89 -4.83
C LEU A 77 -0.35 -7.08 -5.11
N ASN A 78 -0.73 -8.30 -4.73
CA ASN A 78 0.01 -9.51 -5.12
C ASN A 78 0.10 -9.62 -6.65
N THR A 79 -0.97 -9.32 -7.37
CA THR A 79 -0.97 -9.36 -8.85
C THR A 79 0.00 -8.33 -9.43
N VAL A 80 0.03 -7.11 -8.89
CA VAL A 80 0.99 -6.08 -9.32
C VAL A 80 2.44 -6.54 -9.08
N ASN A 81 2.71 -7.15 -7.93
CA ASN A 81 4.04 -7.66 -7.60
C ASN A 81 4.45 -8.84 -8.52
N GLU A 82 3.55 -9.80 -8.73
CA GLU A 82 3.79 -10.98 -9.56
C GLU A 82 3.94 -10.65 -11.06
N GLN A 83 3.34 -9.54 -11.53
CA GLN A 83 3.41 -9.12 -12.93
C GLN A 83 4.69 -8.39 -13.30
N SER A 84 5.43 -7.84 -12.34
CA SER A 84 6.71 -7.20 -12.61
C SER A 84 7.85 -8.21 -12.53
N GLU A 85 8.71 -8.21 -13.54
CA GLU A 85 9.94 -9.01 -13.54
C GLU A 85 11.09 -8.31 -12.79
N THR A 86 10.97 -6.99 -12.57
CA THR A 86 12.07 -6.14 -12.08
C THR A 86 11.74 -5.38 -10.81
N ASP A 87 10.46 -5.07 -10.59
CA ASP A 87 9.99 -4.31 -9.43
C ASP A 87 9.42 -5.27 -8.39
N THR A 88 9.67 -5.01 -7.11
CA THR A 88 9.05 -5.77 -6.01
C THR A 88 8.80 -4.85 -4.82
N PHE A 89 7.81 -5.19 -4.01
CA PHE A 89 7.69 -4.63 -2.67
C PHE A 89 8.73 -5.30 -1.77
N ASP A 90 9.63 -4.52 -1.17
CA ASP A 90 10.51 -4.98 -0.10
C ASP A 90 9.82 -4.81 1.26
N THR A 91 10.52 -5.17 2.35
CA THR A 91 9.96 -5.16 3.71
C THR A 91 9.32 -3.82 4.09
N ASP A 92 9.94 -2.70 3.73
CA ASP A 92 9.45 -1.38 4.12
C ASP A 92 8.20 -0.98 3.31
N GLU A 93 8.15 -1.27 2.01
CA GLU A 93 6.97 -1.02 1.17
C GLU A 93 5.78 -1.88 1.61
N ARG A 94 6.07 -3.14 1.93
CA ARG A 94 5.13 -4.11 2.48
C ARG A 94 4.48 -3.59 3.77
N GLU A 95 5.27 -3.02 4.67
CA GLU A 95 4.77 -2.39 5.89
C GLU A 95 3.95 -1.13 5.58
N GLN A 96 4.42 -0.26 4.69
CA GLN A 96 3.70 0.94 4.27
C GLN A 96 2.33 0.62 3.66
N LEU A 97 2.22 -0.44 2.84
CA LEU A 97 0.97 -0.91 2.27
C LEU A 97 -0.01 -1.38 3.36
N CYS A 98 0.47 -2.12 4.37
CA CYS A 98 -0.36 -2.57 5.48
C CYS A 98 -0.85 -1.39 6.33
N LEU A 99 0.04 -0.44 6.64
CA LEU A 99 -0.29 0.77 7.38
C LEU A 99 -1.29 1.64 6.63
N PHE A 100 -1.17 1.73 5.31
CA PHE A 100 -2.13 2.45 4.46
C PHE A 100 -3.52 1.81 4.51
N ILE A 101 -3.60 0.47 4.37
CA ILE A 101 -4.89 -0.26 4.45
C ILE A 101 -5.57 -0.01 5.79
N ASP A 102 -4.84 -0.15 6.90
CA ASP A 102 -5.33 0.12 8.25
C ASP A 102 -5.81 1.58 8.41
N ALA A 103 -5.01 2.54 7.93
CA ALA A 103 -5.32 3.96 8.03
C ALA A 103 -6.59 4.33 7.27
N VAL A 104 -6.78 3.83 6.04
CA VAL A 104 -7.99 4.07 5.24
C VAL A 104 -9.25 3.52 5.93
N LEU A 105 -9.18 2.32 6.51
CA LEU A 105 -10.28 1.74 7.28
C LEU A 105 -10.60 2.59 8.51
N THR A 106 -9.57 2.97 9.27
CA THR A 106 -9.69 3.81 10.47
C THR A 106 -10.30 5.17 10.13
N GLU A 107 -9.89 5.80 9.04
CA GLU A 107 -10.43 7.07 8.56
C GLU A 107 -11.91 7.00 8.15
N GLN A 108 -12.41 5.81 7.78
CA GLN A 108 -13.84 5.56 7.54
C GLN A 108 -14.60 5.18 8.82
N GLY A 109 -13.97 5.31 9.99
CA GLY A 109 -14.59 5.04 11.29
C GLY A 109 -14.70 3.56 11.63
N ILE A 110 -13.97 2.69 10.93
CA ILE A 110 -13.90 1.27 11.25
C ILE A 110 -12.86 1.09 12.36
N ASP A 111 -13.27 0.52 13.49
CA ASP A 111 -12.35 0.11 14.54
C ASP A 111 -11.62 -1.18 14.09
N VAL A 112 -10.44 -1.01 13.52
CA VAL A 112 -9.62 -2.11 13.00
C VAL A 112 -9.14 -3.04 14.11
N GLU A 113 -8.90 -2.52 15.31
CA GLU A 113 -8.47 -3.31 16.44
C GLU A 113 -9.61 -4.22 16.92
N GLU A 114 -10.82 -3.68 17.10
CA GLU A 114 -11.99 -4.46 17.47
C GLU A 114 -12.38 -5.47 16.37
N LEU A 115 -12.28 -5.07 15.10
CA LEU A 115 -12.48 -5.96 13.95
C LEU A 115 -11.52 -7.17 13.99
N ALA A 116 -10.24 -6.91 14.24
CA ALA A 116 -9.21 -7.96 14.33
C ALA A 116 -9.45 -8.89 15.53
N VAL A 117 -9.74 -8.33 16.71
CA VAL A 117 -10.02 -9.09 17.93
C VAL A 117 -11.22 -10.02 17.74
N ARG A 118 -12.29 -9.56 17.07
CA ARG A 118 -13.47 -10.40 16.76
C ARG A 118 -13.16 -11.59 15.85
N ARG A 119 -12.01 -11.60 15.17
CA ARG A 119 -11.50 -12.73 14.37
C ARG A 119 -10.31 -13.45 15.01
N GLY A 120 -9.93 -13.10 16.23
CA GLY A 120 -8.77 -13.69 16.91
C GLY A 120 -7.43 -13.30 16.29
N LEU A 121 -7.37 -12.14 15.63
CA LEU A 121 -6.19 -11.60 14.96
C LEU A 121 -5.64 -10.40 15.74
N SER A 122 -4.36 -10.09 15.55
CA SER A 122 -3.83 -8.77 15.91
C SER A 122 -4.22 -7.75 14.85
N ARG A 123 -4.28 -6.47 15.22
CA ARG A 123 -4.52 -5.36 14.28
C ARG A 123 -3.59 -5.41 13.07
N TYR A 124 -2.31 -5.75 13.28
CA TYR A 124 -1.31 -5.84 12.22
C TYR A 124 -1.41 -7.11 11.36
N ALA A 125 -2.24 -8.07 11.75
CA ALA A 125 -2.40 -9.35 11.06
C ALA A 125 -3.62 -9.40 10.11
N ILE A 126 -4.39 -8.30 9.97
CA ILE A 126 -5.63 -8.28 9.20
C ILE A 126 -5.44 -8.62 7.71
N THR A 127 -4.23 -8.41 7.17
CA THR A 127 -3.87 -8.71 5.78
C THR A 127 -3.24 -10.08 5.61
N ASP A 128 -2.68 -10.68 6.68
CA ASP A 128 -1.73 -11.79 6.66
C ASP A 128 -2.19 -12.98 5.85
N ARG A 129 -3.48 -13.30 5.95
CA ARG A 129 -4.09 -14.44 5.29
C ARG A 129 -3.89 -14.44 3.77
N TRP A 130 -3.82 -13.27 3.14
CA TRP A 130 -3.78 -13.13 1.69
C TRP A 130 -2.45 -12.61 1.16
N ARG A 131 -1.55 -12.15 2.04
CA ARG A 131 -0.25 -11.62 1.63
C ARG A 131 0.59 -12.75 1.04
N ARG A 132 0.87 -12.62 -0.25
CA ARG A 132 1.89 -13.42 -0.95
C ARG A 132 3.06 -12.54 -1.34
N TRP A 133 2.72 -11.31 -1.76
CA TRP A 133 3.61 -10.29 -2.26
C TRP A 133 4.64 -10.87 -3.19
#